data_AF-A0A1S8KLS4-F1
#
_entry.id   AF-A0A1S8KLS4-F1
#
_cell.length_a   1.000
_cell.length_b   1.000
_cell.length_c   1.000
_cell.angle_alpha   90.00
_cell.angle_beta   90.00
_cell.angle_gamma   90.00
#
_symmetry.space_group_name_H-M   'P 1'
#
loop_
_entity.id
_entity.type
_entity.pdbx_description
1 polymer ?
#
loop_
_entity_poly.entity_id
_entity_poly.type
_entity_poly.pdbx_seq_one_letter_code
_entity_poly.pdbx_strand_id
1 'polypeptide(L)'
;MNDTIYGPLNTTIRSKENNLLSKNHLERMIGADSYTDAMSVLRETTYRNDVDEIQASKNYDEMFMKELEEAFKTAFEAAPDADVIEVMALRYAYHNLKVLFKEDYLDDDLSHLYIPIGRYDISELRKAVKTGKSTVLPQMYLDSIVEMRRELDEYDNPQSIDILLDRCYFNHLKQLAEQTGEQEIVELVTKKIDFYNISTLIRAKRQNRGRNFLSTILSDAGSFNKEDLIRQADSGIDGLIDFIKRSRYKTIVEALDLEDEHISVVLDRAFDNAYMTEMKKARLMTFGPLPVLAFLYAKETEVMNLRLILSGKENNIDTELIRERMRLSYGQ
;
A
#
# COMPACT_ATOMS: atom_id res chain seq x y z
N MET A 1 -9.23 0.26 -24.20
CA MET A 1 -10.54 0.89 -23.93
C MET A 1 -10.64 2.17 -24.78
N ASN A 2 -11.68 3.02 -24.71
CA ASN A 2 -11.61 4.35 -25.35
C ASN A 2 -11.03 5.32 -24.34
N ASP A 3 -9.72 5.57 -24.37
CA ASP A 3 -8.96 6.28 -23.33
C ASP A 3 -9.50 7.69 -23.01
N THR A 4 -10.31 8.26 -23.91
CA THR A 4 -10.99 9.55 -23.73
C THR A 4 -12.08 9.54 -22.67
N ILE A 5 -12.63 8.39 -22.29
CA ILE A 5 -13.70 8.30 -21.26
C ILE A 5 -13.22 8.76 -19.88
N TYR A 6 -11.91 8.70 -19.62
CA TYR A 6 -11.28 9.18 -18.39
C TYR A 6 -11.05 10.70 -18.38
N GLY A 7 -11.34 11.42 -19.46
CA GLY A 7 -11.09 12.87 -19.56
C GLY A 7 -11.68 13.71 -18.41
N PRO A 8 -12.97 13.54 -18.04
CA PRO A 8 -13.55 14.26 -16.90
C PRO A 8 -12.85 13.95 -15.57
N LEU A 9 -12.58 12.67 -15.29
CA LEU A 9 -11.85 12.26 -14.09
C LEU A 9 -10.43 12.86 -14.09
N ASN A 10 -9.69 12.73 -15.18
CA ASN A 10 -8.33 13.28 -15.30
C ASN A 10 -8.31 14.79 -15.08
N THR A 11 -9.35 15.53 -15.51
CA THR A 11 -9.48 16.97 -15.23
C THR A 11 -9.60 17.24 -13.73
N THR A 12 -10.47 16.50 -13.03
CA THR A 12 -10.62 16.58 -11.57
C THR A 12 -9.32 16.24 -10.85
N ILE A 13 -8.66 15.16 -11.26
CA ILE A 13 -7.39 14.71 -10.66
C ILE A 13 -6.30 15.75 -10.83
N ARG A 14 -6.14 16.35 -12.01
CA ARG A 14 -5.16 17.43 -12.24
C ARG A 14 -5.38 18.62 -11.32
N SER A 15 -6.63 19.00 -11.07
CA SER A 15 -6.94 20.05 -10.11
C SER A 15 -6.53 19.65 -8.69
N LYS A 16 -6.74 18.39 -8.29
CA LYS A 16 -6.37 17.89 -6.96
C LYS A 16 -4.87 17.67 -6.80
N GLU A 17 -4.13 17.39 -7.87
CA GLU A 17 -2.66 17.26 -7.82
C GLU A 17 -1.99 18.55 -7.35
N ASN A 18 -2.56 19.72 -7.66
CA ASN A 18 -2.07 21.02 -7.18
C ASN A 18 -2.19 21.19 -5.66
N ASN A 19 -3.02 20.37 -5.01
CA ASN A 19 -3.25 20.41 -3.57
C ASN A 19 -2.31 19.47 -2.79
N LEU A 20 -1.51 18.65 -3.49
CA LEU A 20 -0.49 17.82 -2.84
C LEU A 20 0.62 18.70 -2.24
N LEU A 21 1.19 18.22 -1.14
CA LEU A 21 2.32 18.84 -0.46
C LEU A 21 3.53 18.91 -1.38
N SER A 22 4.05 20.13 -1.52
CA SER A 22 5.28 20.39 -2.24
C SER A 22 6.50 19.89 -1.47
N LYS A 23 7.63 19.73 -2.17
CA LYS A 23 8.94 19.51 -1.54
C LYS A 23 9.24 20.55 -0.47
N ASN A 24 8.91 21.82 -0.73
CA ASN A 24 9.19 22.91 0.19
C ASN A 24 8.40 22.75 1.49
N HIS A 25 7.13 22.34 1.42
CA HIS A 25 6.35 22.06 2.63
C HIS A 25 7.04 20.95 3.46
N LEU A 26 7.40 19.83 2.84
CA LEU A 26 8.05 18.72 3.54
C LEU A 26 9.40 19.14 4.15
N GLU A 27 10.27 19.84 3.41
CA GLU A 27 11.56 20.32 3.95
C GLU A 27 11.38 21.32 5.09
N ARG A 28 10.39 22.22 5.04
CA ARG A 28 10.06 23.12 6.15
C ARG A 28 9.61 22.35 7.39
N MET A 29 8.80 21.31 7.23
CA MET A 29 8.38 20.46 8.35
C MET A 29 9.54 19.67 8.96
N ILE A 30 10.42 19.12 8.11
CA ILE A 30 11.63 18.40 8.52
C ILE A 30 12.59 19.35 9.24
N GLY A 31 12.75 20.58 8.76
CA GLY A 31 13.61 21.60 9.36
C GLY A 31 13.03 22.30 10.60
N ALA A 32 11.78 22.02 10.98
CA ALA A 32 11.13 22.65 12.10
C ALA A 32 11.73 22.20 13.45
N ASP A 33 11.80 23.12 14.42
CA ASP A 33 12.41 22.86 15.74
C ASP A 33 11.56 21.96 16.64
N SER A 34 10.24 21.96 16.43
CA SER A 34 9.29 21.19 17.23
C SER A 34 8.18 20.55 16.40
N TYR A 35 7.48 19.58 16.99
CA TYR A 35 6.24 19.03 16.44
C TYR A 35 5.20 20.12 16.12
N THR A 36 5.03 21.09 17.03
CA THR A 36 4.07 22.20 16.86
C THR A 36 4.44 23.09 15.68
N ASP A 37 5.73 23.36 15.49
CA ASP A 37 6.23 24.15 14.37
C ASP A 37 6.08 23.40 13.04
N ALA A 38 6.38 22.09 13.02
CA ALA A 38 6.16 21.24 11.85
C ALA A 38 4.67 21.22 11.45
N MET A 39 3.77 21.04 12.42
CA MET A 39 2.33 21.04 12.19
C MET A 39 1.82 22.40 11.68
N SER A 40 2.44 23.50 12.10
CA SER A 40 2.05 24.85 11.65
C SER A 40 2.22 25.05 10.14
N VAL A 41 3.13 24.32 9.49
CA VAL A 41 3.27 24.32 8.02
C VAL A 41 2.00 23.82 7.32
N LEU A 42 1.28 22.87 7.93
CA LEU A 42 0.06 22.30 7.34
C LEU A 42 -1.10 23.30 7.25
N ARG A 43 -1.05 24.43 7.97
CA ARG A 43 -2.04 25.52 7.87
C ARG A 43 -2.09 26.18 6.49
N GLU A 44 -1.04 26.00 5.68
CA GLU A 44 -0.95 26.51 4.31
C GLU A 44 -1.47 25.50 3.26
N THR A 45 -2.00 24.36 3.69
CA THR A 45 -2.28 23.19 2.84
C THR A 45 -3.73 22.72 2.95
N THR A 46 -4.11 21.59 2.33
CA THR A 46 -5.47 21.03 2.47
C THR A 46 -5.80 20.64 3.92
N TYR A 47 -4.78 20.26 4.68
CA TYR A 47 -4.87 19.85 6.07
C TYR A 47 -5.22 21.00 7.05
N ARG A 48 -5.28 22.25 6.58
CA ARG A 48 -5.39 23.46 7.41
C ARG A 48 -6.52 23.47 8.44
N ASN A 49 -7.65 22.85 8.13
CA ASN A 49 -8.84 22.92 8.98
C ASN A 49 -8.77 21.97 10.18
N ASP A 50 -7.91 20.94 10.10
CA ASP A 50 -7.81 19.91 11.13
C ASP A 50 -6.59 20.13 12.06
N VAL A 51 -5.70 21.08 11.72
CA VAL A 51 -4.45 21.37 12.47
C VAL A 51 -4.70 21.64 13.96
N ASP A 52 -5.67 22.50 14.30
CA ASP A 52 -5.88 22.94 15.68
C ASP A 52 -6.38 21.80 16.58
N GLU A 53 -7.31 20.99 16.06
CA GLU A 53 -7.84 19.81 16.76
C GLU A 53 -6.73 18.77 17.00
N ILE A 54 -5.90 18.52 15.99
CA ILE A 54 -4.83 17.52 16.07
C ILE A 54 -3.68 17.97 16.95
N GLN A 55 -3.36 19.27 16.99
CA GLN A 55 -2.36 19.76 17.94
C GLN A 55 -2.78 19.49 19.38
N ALA A 56 -4.09 19.54 19.67
CA ALA A 56 -4.63 19.24 20.99
C ALA A 56 -4.70 17.73 21.28
N SER A 57 -5.16 16.92 20.30
CA SER A 57 -5.36 15.48 20.49
C SER A 57 -4.10 14.64 20.26
N LYS A 58 -3.13 15.17 19.51
CA LYS A 58 -1.99 14.44 18.90
C LYS A 58 -2.40 13.27 18.00
N ASN A 59 -3.68 13.16 17.64
CA ASN A 59 -4.20 12.10 16.79
C ASN A 59 -4.23 12.56 15.32
N TYR A 60 -3.06 12.63 14.68
CA TYR A 60 -2.97 13.02 13.27
C TYR A 60 -3.44 11.91 12.31
N ASP A 61 -3.64 10.67 12.79
CA ASP A 61 -4.07 9.55 11.95
C ASP A 61 -5.50 9.72 11.44
N GLU A 62 -6.39 10.33 12.23
CA GLU A 62 -7.76 10.64 11.80
C GLU A 62 -7.79 11.63 10.62
N MET A 63 -6.99 12.70 10.68
CA MET A 63 -6.86 13.66 9.59
C MET A 63 -6.29 13.03 8.33
N PHE A 64 -5.24 12.21 8.48
CA PHE A 64 -4.66 11.48 7.36
C PHE A 64 -5.67 10.54 6.72
N MET A 65 -6.45 9.83 7.54
CA MET A 65 -7.46 8.91 7.05
C MET A 65 -8.58 9.64 6.30
N LYS A 66 -9.07 10.75 6.86
CA LYS A 66 -10.09 11.62 6.23
C LYS A 66 -9.65 12.12 4.85
N GLU A 67 -8.39 12.56 4.73
CA GLU A 67 -7.83 13.05 3.47
C GLU A 67 -7.62 11.94 2.43
N LEU A 68 -7.29 10.72 2.86
CA LEU A 68 -7.21 9.56 1.98
C LEU A 68 -8.61 9.11 1.54
N GLU A 69 -9.55 8.99 2.47
CA GLU A 69 -10.94 8.62 2.21
C GLU A 69 -11.57 9.54 1.17
N GLU A 70 -11.44 10.86 1.33
CA GLU A 70 -11.97 11.84 0.39
C GLU A 70 -11.34 11.72 -1.01
N ALA A 71 -10.04 11.40 -1.08
CA ALA A 71 -9.34 11.18 -2.35
C ALA A 71 -9.86 9.93 -3.08
N PHE A 72 -9.99 8.81 -2.38
CA PHE A 72 -10.53 7.57 -2.94
C PHE A 72 -12.02 7.70 -3.29
N LYS A 73 -12.82 8.34 -2.44
CA LYS A 73 -14.24 8.61 -2.71
C LYS A 73 -14.41 9.42 -3.99
N THR A 74 -13.68 10.52 -4.15
CA THR A 74 -13.72 11.31 -5.39
C THR A 74 -13.35 10.46 -6.60
N ALA A 75 -12.34 9.58 -6.47
CA ALA A 75 -11.91 8.71 -7.55
C ALA A 75 -12.99 7.67 -7.92
N PHE A 76 -13.61 7.01 -6.95
CA PHE A 76 -14.70 6.05 -7.18
C PHE A 76 -15.94 6.71 -7.80
N GLU A 77 -16.30 7.92 -7.37
CA GLU A 77 -17.48 8.64 -7.88
C GLU A 77 -17.31 9.08 -9.34
N ALA A 78 -16.09 9.40 -9.76
CA ALA A 78 -15.80 9.94 -11.09
C ALA A 78 -15.21 8.93 -12.07
N ALA A 79 -14.76 7.76 -11.62
CA ALA A 79 -14.16 6.74 -12.48
C ALA A 79 -15.20 6.05 -13.39
N PRO A 80 -14.94 5.94 -14.70
CA PRO A 80 -15.76 5.13 -15.61
C PRO A 80 -15.75 3.64 -15.27
N ASP A 81 -14.63 3.16 -14.74
CA ASP A 81 -14.43 1.78 -14.29
C ASP A 81 -13.95 1.79 -12.84
N ALA A 82 -14.77 1.24 -11.94
CA ALA A 82 -14.45 1.15 -10.52
C ALA A 82 -13.35 0.13 -10.23
N ASP A 83 -13.13 -0.86 -11.10
CA ASP A 83 -12.12 -1.90 -10.91
C ASP A 83 -10.72 -1.28 -10.92
N VAL A 84 -10.51 -0.26 -11.77
CA VAL A 84 -9.27 0.53 -11.81
C VAL A 84 -8.97 1.17 -10.45
N ILE A 85 -9.95 1.81 -9.81
CA ILE A 85 -9.74 2.44 -8.50
C ILE A 85 -9.58 1.38 -7.41
N GLU A 86 -10.33 0.28 -7.53
CA GLU A 86 -10.27 -0.84 -6.60
C GLU A 86 -8.89 -1.50 -6.59
N VAL A 87 -8.12 -1.52 -7.69
CA VAL A 87 -6.71 -1.98 -7.68
C VAL A 87 -5.87 -1.29 -6.60
N MET A 88 -6.09 0.00 -6.35
CA MET A 88 -5.41 0.73 -5.28
C MET A 88 -6.10 0.55 -3.92
N ALA A 89 -7.43 0.44 -3.89
CA ALA A 89 -8.21 0.37 -2.65
C ALA A 89 -8.27 -1.04 -2.03
N LEU A 90 -8.01 -2.10 -2.81
CA LEU A 90 -8.20 -3.50 -2.42
C LEU A 90 -7.44 -3.88 -1.14
N ARG A 91 -6.27 -3.27 -0.91
CA ARG A 91 -5.48 -3.44 0.31
C ARG A 91 -6.28 -3.11 1.58
N TYR A 92 -7.17 -2.11 1.52
CA TYR A 92 -7.97 -1.67 2.65
C TYR A 92 -9.15 -2.61 2.89
N ALA A 93 -9.74 -3.14 1.83
CA ALA A 93 -10.77 -4.18 1.94
C ALA A 93 -10.20 -5.47 2.60
N TYR A 94 -9.01 -5.92 2.19
CA TYR A 94 -8.36 -7.08 2.83
C TYR A 94 -7.87 -6.79 4.25
N HIS A 95 -7.42 -5.56 4.55
CA HIS A 95 -7.21 -5.15 5.94
C HIS A 95 -8.48 -5.28 6.77
N ASN A 96 -9.60 -4.76 6.28
CA ASN A 96 -10.89 -4.86 6.96
C ASN A 96 -11.35 -6.31 7.11
N LEU A 97 -11.13 -7.18 6.13
CA LEU A 97 -11.39 -8.61 6.27
C LEU A 97 -10.56 -9.22 7.41
N LYS A 98 -9.26 -8.91 7.50
CA LYS A 98 -8.41 -9.38 8.60
C LYS A 98 -8.93 -8.91 9.96
N VAL A 99 -9.34 -7.65 10.08
CA VAL A 99 -9.93 -7.12 11.32
C VAL A 99 -11.24 -7.84 11.65
N LEU A 100 -12.13 -8.02 10.67
CA LEU A 100 -13.42 -8.70 10.85
C LEU A 100 -13.27 -10.17 11.29
N PHE A 101 -12.32 -10.91 10.72
CA PHE A 101 -12.02 -12.27 11.17
C PHE A 101 -11.42 -12.29 12.59
N LYS A 102 -10.57 -11.32 12.93
CA LYS A 102 -10.03 -11.20 14.30
C LYS A 102 -11.13 -10.83 15.31
N GLU A 103 -12.05 -9.95 14.95
CA GLU A 103 -13.24 -9.60 15.73
C GLU A 103 -14.14 -10.83 15.97
N ASP A 104 -14.43 -11.61 14.92
CA ASP A 104 -15.23 -12.85 15.02
C ASP A 104 -14.52 -13.92 15.88
N TYR A 105 -13.20 -14.03 15.76
CA TYR A 105 -12.39 -15.00 16.51
C TYR A 105 -12.21 -14.64 17.99
N LEU A 106 -11.97 -13.37 18.28
CA LEU A 106 -11.70 -12.87 19.64
C LEU A 106 -12.97 -12.55 20.43
N ASP A 107 -14.12 -12.44 19.75
CA ASP A 107 -15.38 -11.94 20.31
C ASP A 107 -15.21 -10.55 20.95
N ASP A 108 -14.51 -9.64 20.25
CA ASP A 108 -14.19 -8.29 20.72
C ASP A 108 -14.47 -7.23 19.63
N ASP A 109 -14.83 -6.01 20.04
CA ASP A 109 -15.12 -4.91 19.12
C ASP A 109 -13.84 -4.26 18.59
N LEU A 110 -13.50 -4.57 17.35
CA LEU A 110 -12.33 -4.00 16.66
C LEU A 110 -12.72 -2.93 15.64
N SER A 111 -13.93 -2.36 15.75
CA SER A 111 -14.44 -1.39 14.76
C SER A 111 -13.58 -0.13 14.59
N HIS A 112 -12.86 0.26 15.64
CA HIS A 112 -11.89 1.37 15.62
C HIS A 112 -10.66 1.10 14.72
N LEU A 113 -10.43 -0.15 14.30
CA LEU A 113 -9.34 -0.54 13.39
C LEU A 113 -9.78 -0.60 11.92
N TYR A 114 -11.06 -0.39 11.62
CA TYR A 114 -11.55 -0.38 10.25
C TYR A 114 -11.03 0.84 9.49
N ILE A 115 -10.75 0.62 8.21
CA ILE A 115 -10.35 1.67 7.28
C ILE A 115 -11.53 1.92 6.33
N PRO A 116 -12.14 3.12 6.34
CA PRO A 116 -13.33 3.44 5.54
C PRO A 116 -12.97 3.72 4.07
N ILE A 117 -12.04 2.96 3.49
CA ILE A 117 -11.61 3.08 2.10
C ILE A 117 -11.92 1.77 1.40
N GLY A 118 -12.70 1.84 0.33
CA GLY A 118 -13.06 0.67 -0.46
C GLY A 118 -14.31 0.92 -1.29
N ARG A 119 -14.58 -0.02 -2.19
CA ARG A 119 -15.78 0.00 -3.03
C ARG A 119 -17.04 -0.46 -2.30
N TYR A 120 -16.87 -1.33 -1.31
CA TYR A 120 -17.97 -1.99 -0.60
C TYR A 120 -17.99 -1.55 0.87
N ASP A 121 -19.19 -1.34 1.39
CA ASP A 121 -19.38 -0.99 2.80
C ASP A 121 -18.88 -2.09 3.73
N ILE A 122 -18.37 -1.67 4.89
CA ILE A 122 -17.90 -2.60 5.93
C ILE A 122 -19.00 -3.57 6.39
N SER A 123 -20.26 -3.15 6.34
CA SER A 123 -21.42 -3.98 6.69
C SER A 123 -21.59 -5.17 5.74
N GLU A 124 -21.31 -4.99 4.44
CA GLU A 124 -21.36 -6.06 3.45
C GLU A 124 -20.22 -7.05 3.64
N LEU A 125 -18.99 -6.56 3.90
CA LEU A 125 -17.85 -7.41 4.26
C LEU A 125 -18.15 -8.21 5.53
N ARG A 126 -18.66 -7.56 6.58
CA ARG A 126 -19.02 -8.22 7.86
C ARG A 126 -20.06 -9.31 7.67
N LYS A 127 -21.12 -9.04 6.90
CA LYS A 127 -22.16 -10.03 6.59
C LYS A 127 -21.58 -11.22 5.83
N ALA A 128 -20.71 -10.96 4.85
CA ALA A 128 -20.07 -12.02 4.08
C ALA A 128 -19.13 -12.85 4.95
N VAL A 129 -18.33 -12.23 5.83
CA VAL A 129 -17.50 -12.94 6.81
C VAL A 129 -18.39 -13.87 7.62
N LYS A 130 -19.44 -13.37 8.27
CA LYS A 130 -20.32 -14.19 9.14
C LYS A 130 -21.07 -15.32 8.43
N THR A 131 -21.52 -15.10 7.20
CA THR A 131 -22.44 -16.02 6.51
C THR A 131 -21.79 -16.85 5.40
N GLY A 132 -20.59 -16.48 4.97
CA GLY A 132 -19.94 -17.01 3.77
C GLY A 132 -20.65 -16.66 2.46
N LYS A 133 -21.61 -15.71 2.48
CA LYS A 133 -22.48 -15.40 1.33
C LYS A 133 -22.62 -13.90 1.13
N SER A 134 -22.64 -13.46 -0.12
CA SER A 134 -23.01 -12.11 -0.51
C SER A 134 -23.61 -12.12 -1.91
N THR A 135 -24.53 -11.18 -2.18
CA THR A 135 -25.02 -10.86 -3.53
C THR A 135 -24.39 -9.59 -4.09
N VAL A 136 -23.57 -8.91 -3.27
CA VAL A 136 -22.93 -7.63 -3.60
C VAL A 136 -21.44 -7.84 -3.90
N LEU A 137 -20.76 -8.65 -3.08
CA LEU A 137 -19.32 -8.86 -3.22
C LEU A 137 -19.00 -9.78 -4.42
N PRO A 138 -17.97 -9.45 -5.21
CA PRO A 138 -17.40 -10.34 -6.21
C PRO A 138 -16.99 -11.70 -5.64
N GLN A 139 -17.00 -12.73 -6.50
CA GLN A 139 -16.68 -14.10 -6.11
C GLN A 139 -15.30 -14.24 -5.44
N MET A 140 -14.31 -13.45 -5.87
CA MET A 140 -12.96 -13.50 -5.28
C MET A 140 -12.90 -13.14 -3.79
N TYR A 141 -13.73 -12.19 -3.34
CA TYR A 141 -13.87 -11.91 -1.91
C TYR A 141 -14.48 -13.12 -1.18
N LEU A 142 -15.53 -13.71 -1.75
CA LEU A 142 -16.20 -14.87 -1.15
C LEU A 142 -15.27 -16.07 -1.08
N ASP A 143 -14.49 -16.34 -2.12
CA ASP A 143 -13.51 -17.43 -2.14
C ASP A 143 -12.48 -17.23 -1.01
N SER A 144 -11.96 -16.00 -0.86
CA SER A 144 -11.02 -15.64 0.21
C SER A 144 -11.63 -15.83 1.61
N ILE A 145 -12.89 -15.42 1.78
CA ILE A 145 -13.62 -15.54 3.05
C ILE A 145 -13.89 -17.01 3.40
N VAL A 146 -14.34 -17.80 2.44
CA VAL A 146 -14.63 -19.23 2.63
C VAL A 146 -13.35 -20.01 2.93
N GLU A 147 -12.26 -19.71 2.23
CA GLU A 147 -10.96 -20.32 2.47
C GLU A 147 -10.45 -20.01 3.88
N MET A 148 -10.55 -18.74 4.32
CA MET A 148 -10.16 -18.32 5.67
C MET A 148 -11.01 -18.95 6.76
N ARG A 149 -12.33 -19.03 6.55
CA ARG A 149 -13.21 -19.73 7.50
C ARG A 149 -12.79 -21.19 7.66
N ARG A 150 -12.54 -21.89 6.55
CA ARG A 150 -12.09 -23.29 6.58
C ARG A 150 -10.76 -23.44 7.32
N GLU A 151 -9.81 -22.54 7.08
CA GLU A 151 -8.50 -22.58 7.76
C GLU A 151 -8.64 -22.40 9.28
N LEU A 152 -9.52 -21.50 9.75
CA LEU A 152 -9.80 -21.34 11.17
C LEU A 152 -10.53 -22.55 11.76
N ASP A 153 -11.52 -23.09 11.05
CA ASP A 153 -12.27 -24.27 11.47
C ASP A 153 -11.38 -25.53 11.56
N GLU A 154 -10.39 -25.68 10.67
CA GLU A 154 -9.48 -26.83 10.62
C GLU A 154 -8.31 -26.73 11.61
N TYR A 155 -7.69 -25.55 11.77
CA TYR A 155 -6.41 -25.41 12.48
C TYR A 155 -6.46 -24.53 13.73
N ASP A 156 -7.55 -23.79 13.97
CA ASP A 156 -7.73 -22.90 15.14
C ASP A 156 -6.49 -22.02 15.44
N ASN A 157 -5.95 -21.38 14.40
CA ASN A 157 -4.74 -20.58 14.51
C ASN A 157 -4.97 -19.14 14.02
N PRO A 158 -5.12 -18.15 14.91
CA PRO A 158 -5.40 -16.77 14.51
C PRO A 158 -4.24 -16.11 13.74
N GLN A 159 -3.02 -16.66 13.82
CA GLN A 159 -1.87 -16.16 13.04
C GLN A 159 -2.03 -16.45 11.54
N SER A 160 -2.85 -17.42 11.16
CA SER A 160 -3.12 -17.72 9.74
C SER A 160 -3.96 -16.63 9.08
N ILE A 161 -4.71 -15.81 9.86
CA ILE A 161 -5.55 -14.72 9.34
C ILE A 161 -4.72 -13.74 8.50
N ASP A 162 -3.60 -13.26 9.05
CA ASP A 162 -2.75 -12.32 8.35
C ASP A 162 -2.10 -12.96 7.11
N ILE A 163 -1.57 -14.17 7.27
CA ILE A 163 -0.82 -14.86 6.22
C ILE A 163 -1.72 -15.24 5.03
N LEU A 164 -2.87 -15.86 5.31
CA LEU A 164 -3.76 -16.35 4.27
C LEU A 164 -4.41 -15.20 3.52
N LEU A 165 -4.94 -14.20 4.22
CA LEU A 165 -5.61 -13.08 3.57
C LEU A 165 -4.63 -12.17 2.81
N ASP A 166 -3.37 -12.05 3.23
CA ASP A 166 -2.35 -11.38 2.42
C ASP A 166 -2.08 -12.13 1.11
N ARG A 167 -2.06 -13.48 1.13
CA ARG A 167 -1.95 -14.29 -0.09
C ARG A 167 -3.16 -14.12 -0.99
N CYS A 168 -4.37 -14.22 -0.43
CA CYS A 168 -5.62 -14.03 -1.17
C CYS A 168 -5.69 -12.62 -1.77
N TYR A 169 -5.22 -11.60 -1.05
CA TYR A 169 -5.11 -10.24 -1.53
C TYR A 169 -4.30 -10.14 -2.81
N PHE A 170 -3.10 -10.74 -2.88
CA PHE A 170 -2.27 -10.63 -4.09
C PHE A 170 -2.86 -11.38 -5.29
N ASN A 171 -3.50 -12.54 -5.07
CA ASN A 171 -4.20 -13.25 -6.12
C ASN A 171 -5.38 -12.42 -6.67
N HIS A 172 -6.14 -11.82 -5.76
CA HIS A 172 -7.24 -10.92 -6.13
C HIS A 172 -6.74 -9.67 -6.83
N LEU A 173 -5.70 -9.04 -6.33
CA LEU A 173 -5.10 -7.86 -6.95
C LEU A 173 -4.66 -8.14 -8.40
N LYS A 174 -4.04 -9.29 -8.65
CA LYS A 174 -3.59 -9.69 -9.99
C LYS A 174 -4.77 -9.90 -10.94
N GLN A 175 -5.79 -10.64 -10.51
CA GLN A 175 -6.97 -10.88 -11.34
C GLN A 175 -7.76 -9.59 -11.59
N LEU A 176 -7.91 -8.74 -10.58
CA LEU A 176 -8.57 -7.43 -10.71
C LEU A 176 -7.82 -6.56 -11.73
N ALA A 177 -6.49 -6.53 -11.68
CA ALA A 177 -5.69 -5.83 -12.68
C ALA A 177 -5.93 -6.36 -14.10
N GLU A 178 -6.03 -7.68 -14.28
CA GLU A 178 -6.34 -8.30 -15.58
C GLU A 178 -7.75 -7.96 -16.06
N GLN A 179 -8.72 -7.87 -15.15
CA GLN A 179 -10.11 -7.51 -15.45
C GLN A 179 -10.26 -6.07 -15.99
N THR A 180 -9.38 -5.14 -15.58
CA THR A 180 -9.36 -3.78 -16.16
C THR A 180 -9.10 -3.78 -17.67
N GLY A 181 -8.44 -4.82 -18.20
CA GLY A 181 -8.02 -4.90 -19.60
C GLY A 181 -6.86 -3.95 -19.95
N GLU A 182 -6.23 -3.32 -18.96
CA GLU A 182 -5.16 -2.33 -19.14
C GLU A 182 -3.80 -2.96 -18.78
N GLN A 183 -2.99 -3.25 -19.79
CA GLN A 183 -1.73 -3.98 -19.65
C GLN A 183 -0.75 -3.28 -18.69
N GLU A 184 -0.71 -1.96 -18.70
CA GLU A 184 0.12 -1.16 -17.82
C GLU A 184 -0.29 -1.32 -16.34
N ILE A 185 -1.59 -1.48 -16.04
CA ILE A 185 -2.07 -1.75 -14.68
C ILE A 185 -1.61 -3.16 -14.24
N VAL A 186 -1.71 -4.14 -15.14
CA VAL A 186 -1.22 -5.51 -14.88
C VAL A 186 0.28 -5.50 -14.58
N GLU A 187 1.07 -4.72 -15.32
CA GLU A 187 2.52 -4.59 -15.09
C GLU A 187 2.85 -3.90 -13.76
N LEU A 188 2.11 -2.85 -13.40
CA LEU A 188 2.25 -2.16 -12.12
C LEU A 188 1.96 -3.09 -10.94
N VAL A 189 0.86 -3.84 -11.00
CA VAL A 189 0.49 -4.82 -9.97
C VAL A 189 1.52 -5.95 -9.89
N THR A 190 1.95 -6.49 -11.03
CA THR A 190 2.98 -7.55 -11.06
C THR A 190 4.28 -7.06 -10.39
N LYS A 191 4.69 -5.82 -10.67
CA LYS A 191 5.86 -5.19 -10.04
C LYS A 191 5.67 -5.02 -8.53
N LYS A 192 4.48 -4.60 -8.08
CA LYS A 192 4.16 -4.48 -6.65
C LYS A 192 4.25 -5.82 -5.93
N ILE A 193 3.78 -6.91 -6.56
CA ILE A 193 3.87 -8.27 -6.00
C ILE A 193 5.33 -8.74 -5.95
N ASP A 194 6.12 -8.48 -6.99
CA ASP A 194 7.56 -8.82 -6.99
C ASP A 194 8.31 -8.09 -5.87
N PHE A 195 8.04 -6.79 -5.68
CA PHE A 195 8.62 -6.01 -4.60
C PHE A 195 8.28 -6.59 -3.23
N TYR A 196 7.01 -6.94 -3.00
CA TYR A 196 6.58 -7.61 -1.79
C TYR A 196 7.33 -8.94 -1.57
N ASN A 197 7.41 -9.78 -2.60
CA ASN A 197 8.08 -11.07 -2.50
C ASN A 197 9.56 -10.92 -2.17
N ILE A 198 10.27 -10.01 -2.84
CA ILE A 198 11.70 -9.76 -2.60
C ILE A 198 11.91 -9.26 -1.17
N SER A 199 11.17 -8.23 -0.75
CA SER A 199 11.28 -7.66 0.60
C SER A 199 10.96 -8.67 1.69
N THR A 200 9.91 -9.45 1.50
CA THR A 200 9.48 -10.49 2.43
C THR A 200 10.51 -11.60 2.54
N LEU A 201 11.08 -12.03 1.42
CA LEU A 201 12.09 -13.08 1.39
C LEU A 201 13.39 -12.66 2.10
N ILE A 202 13.90 -11.45 1.83
CA ILE A 202 15.12 -10.95 2.50
C ILE A 202 14.87 -10.84 4.01
N ARG A 203 13.73 -10.28 4.42
CA ARG A 203 13.35 -10.17 5.84
C ARG A 203 13.27 -11.53 6.52
N ALA A 204 12.61 -12.49 5.89
CA ALA A 204 12.45 -13.85 6.40
C ALA A 204 13.79 -14.58 6.52
N LYS A 205 14.71 -14.43 5.55
CA LYS A 205 16.07 -15.00 5.62
C LYS A 205 16.87 -14.41 6.78
N ARG A 206 16.81 -13.09 7.02
CA ARG A 206 17.47 -12.46 8.17
C ARG A 206 16.90 -12.91 9.51
N GLN A 207 15.62 -13.28 9.54
CA GLN A 207 14.96 -13.85 10.71
C GLN A 207 15.13 -15.38 10.82
N ASN A 208 15.97 -16.00 9.99
CA ASN A 208 16.19 -17.45 9.93
C ASN A 208 14.89 -18.28 9.79
N ARG A 209 13.91 -17.73 9.06
CA ARG A 209 12.66 -18.45 8.78
C ARG A 209 12.91 -19.55 7.74
N GLY A 210 12.29 -20.71 7.97
CA GLY A 210 12.46 -21.88 7.12
C GLY A 210 11.63 -21.85 5.82
N ARG A 211 11.89 -22.83 4.95
CA ARG A 211 11.25 -23.00 3.65
C ARG A 211 9.72 -22.98 3.70
N ASN A 212 9.13 -23.72 4.64
CA ASN A 212 7.68 -23.84 4.76
C ASN A 212 7.01 -22.48 5.00
N PHE A 213 7.62 -21.64 5.85
CA PHE A 213 7.11 -20.28 6.09
C PHE A 213 7.13 -19.45 4.80
N LEU A 214 8.23 -19.51 4.04
CA LEU A 214 8.35 -18.79 2.77
C LEU A 214 7.33 -19.27 1.73
N SER A 215 7.14 -20.59 1.58
CA SER A 215 6.17 -21.15 0.63
C SER A 215 4.73 -20.73 0.93
N THR A 216 4.41 -20.43 2.20
CA THR A 216 3.08 -19.97 2.60
C THR A 216 2.87 -18.48 2.36
N ILE A 217 3.87 -17.62 2.63
CA ILE A 217 3.71 -16.15 2.57
C ILE A 217 3.98 -15.56 1.18
N LEU A 218 4.83 -16.20 0.37
CA LEU A 218 5.19 -15.66 -0.95
C LEU A 218 4.06 -15.90 -1.96
N SER A 219 3.81 -14.89 -2.79
CA SER A 219 2.80 -14.95 -3.84
C SER A 219 3.37 -15.47 -5.16
N ASP A 220 2.63 -16.34 -5.85
CA ASP A 220 2.95 -16.78 -7.22
C ASP A 220 2.39 -15.85 -8.30
N ALA A 221 1.67 -14.79 -7.92
CA ALA A 221 1.01 -13.88 -8.86
C ALA A 221 1.96 -12.81 -9.46
N GLY A 222 3.22 -12.79 -9.02
CA GLY A 222 4.28 -11.93 -9.54
C GLY A 222 4.89 -12.43 -10.85
N SER A 223 6.03 -11.85 -11.23
CA SER A 223 6.81 -12.34 -12.37
C SER A 223 7.82 -13.42 -11.99
N PHE A 224 8.17 -13.52 -10.71
CA PHE A 224 8.99 -14.61 -10.19
C PHE A 224 8.14 -15.80 -9.77
N ASN A 225 8.60 -17.00 -10.13
CA ASN A 225 8.11 -18.22 -9.51
C ASN A 225 8.58 -18.29 -8.05
N LYS A 226 7.67 -18.54 -7.08
CA LYS A 226 8.06 -18.53 -5.67
C LYS A 226 9.06 -19.63 -5.32
N GLU A 227 8.94 -20.82 -5.91
CA GLU A 227 9.83 -21.95 -5.61
C GLU A 227 11.24 -21.67 -6.11
N ASP A 228 11.39 -20.94 -7.22
CA ASP A 228 12.69 -20.45 -7.68
C ASP A 228 13.28 -19.44 -6.70
N LEU A 229 12.50 -18.46 -6.24
CA LEU A 229 12.96 -17.48 -5.24
C LEU A 229 13.45 -18.16 -3.96
N ILE A 230 12.67 -19.12 -3.44
CA ILE A 230 13.01 -19.88 -2.25
C ILE A 230 14.29 -20.70 -2.46
N ARG A 231 14.40 -21.40 -3.60
CA ARG A 231 15.59 -22.19 -3.96
C ARG A 231 16.86 -21.33 -4.03
N GLN A 232 16.78 -20.13 -4.60
CA GLN A 232 17.94 -19.24 -4.67
C GLN A 232 18.32 -18.70 -3.29
N ALA A 233 17.33 -18.47 -2.43
CA ALA A 233 17.57 -18.03 -1.05
C ALA A 233 18.19 -19.13 -0.16
N ASP A 234 18.14 -20.42 -0.53
CA ASP A 234 18.85 -21.49 0.19
C ASP A 234 20.38 -21.27 0.17
N SER A 235 20.90 -20.63 -0.88
CA SER A 235 22.31 -20.24 -1.01
C SER A 235 22.70 -18.99 -0.23
N GLY A 236 21.78 -18.41 0.56
CA GLY A 236 21.99 -17.16 1.30
C GLY A 236 21.45 -15.92 0.57
N ILE A 237 21.63 -14.76 1.20
CA ILE A 237 21.14 -13.47 0.65
C ILE A 237 21.89 -13.11 -0.64
N ASP A 238 23.20 -13.39 -0.72
CA ASP A 238 24.01 -13.08 -1.90
C ASP A 238 23.50 -13.81 -3.16
N GLY A 239 23.20 -15.11 -3.03
CA GLY A 239 22.64 -15.90 -4.12
C GLY A 239 21.27 -15.39 -4.60
N LEU A 240 20.43 -14.96 -3.66
CA LEU A 240 19.14 -14.33 -3.98
C LEU A 240 19.33 -13.00 -4.73
N ILE A 241 20.24 -12.15 -4.27
CA ILE A 241 20.50 -10.86 -4.90
C ILE A 241 21.05 -11.06 -6.31
N ASP A 242 21.97 -11.99 -6.51
CA ASP A 242 22.51 -12.31 -7.83
C ASP A 242 21.46 -12.88 -8.80
N PHE A 243 20.46 -13.58 -8.28
CA PHE A 243 19.29 -13.98 -9.06
C PHE A 243 18.45 -12.77 -9.46
N ILE A 244 18.14 -11.87 -8.52
CA ILE A 244 17.34 -10.67 -8.79
C ILE A 244 18.06 -9.71 -9.74
N LYS A 245 19.40 -9.63 -9.70
CA LYS A 245 20.21 -8.85 -10.64
C LYS A 245 20.07 -9.28 -12.11
N ARG A 246 19.56 -10.47 -12.39
CA ARG A 246 19.27 -10.95 -13.75
C ARG A 246 17.89 -10.52 -14.24
N SER A 247 17.08 -9.90 -13.39
CA SER A 247 15.74 -9.40 -13.70
C SER A 247 15.74 -7.90 -14.00
N ARG A 248 14.56 -7.35 -14.27
CA ARG A 248 14.33 -5.90 -14.42
C ARG A 248 14.67 -5.08 -13.16
N TYR A 249 14.89 -5.72 -12.02
CA TYR A 249 15.16 -5.07 -10.73
C TYR A 249 16.65 -4.87 -10.44
N LYS A 250 17.54 -5.26 -11.37
CA LYS A 250 18.99 -5.15 -11.24
C LYS A 250 19.46 -3.82 -10.64
N THR A 251 19.09 -2.70 -11.25
CA THR A 251 19.55 -1.37 -10.83
C THR A 251 19.12 -1.02 -9.40
N ILE A 252 17.98 -1.54 -8.95
CA ILE A 252 17.49 -1.30 -7.58
C ILE A 252 18.34 -2.08 -6.59
N VAL A 253 18.55 -3.38 -6.83
CA VAL A 253 19.29 -4.24 -5.89
C VAL A 253 20.80 -4.01 -5.92
N GLU A 254 21.37 -3.51 -7.02
CA GLU A 254 22.79 -3.14 -7.10
C GLU A 254 23.14 -1.90 -6.29
N ALA A 255 22.17 -1.02 -6.04
CA ALA A 255 22.36 0.18 -5.25
C ALA A 255 22.27 -0.07 -3.73
N LEU A 256 22.02 -1.31 -3.32
CA LEU A 256 21.82 -1.68 -1.92
C LEU A 256 23.13 -2.16 -1.29
N ASP A 257 23.38 -1.69 -0.07
CA ASP A 257 24.40 -2.25 0.79
C ASP A 257 23.84 -3.47 1.53
N LEU A 258 24.27 -4.67 1.14
CA LEU A 258 23.78 -5.91 1.71
C LEU A 258 24.22 -6.13 3.17
N GLU A 259 25.26 -5.43 3.62
CA GLU A 259 25.76 -5.49 4.99
C GLU A 259 24.97 -4.56 5.93
N ASP A 260 24.13 -3.66 5.39
CA ASP A 260 23.32 -2.74 6.18
C ASP A 260 22.36 -3.51 7.11
N GLU A 261 22.47 -3.28 8.42
CA GLU A 261 21.57 -3.87 9.41
C GLU A 261 20.10 -3.50 9.16
N HIS A 262 19.84 -2.39 8.46
CA HIS A 262 18.53 -1.88 8.10
C HIS A 262 18.14 -2.13 6.62
N ILE A 263 18.79 -3.07 5.93
CA ILE A 263 18.56 -3.36 4.50
C ILE A 263 17.09 -3.51 4.11
N SER A 264 16.25 -4.10 4.97
CA SER A 264 14.82 -4.27 4.68
C SER A 264 14.11 -2.92 4.54
N VAL A 265 14.45 -1.95 5.39
CA VAL A 265 13.88 -0.59 5.34
C VAL A 265 14.41 0.15 4.11
N VAL A 266 15.71 0.04 3.82
CA VAL A 266 16.34 0.67 2.65
C VAL A 266 15.76 0.11 1.36
N LEU A 267 15.57 -1.21 1.28
CA LEU A 267 14.95 -1.89 0.15
C LEU A 267 13.49 -1.47 -0.05
N ASP A 268 12.68 -1.49 1.01
CA ASP A 268 11.27 -1.08 0.93
C ASP A 268 11.17 0.36 0.41
N ARG A 269 12.02 1.27 0.92
CA ARG A 269 12.12 2.64 0.42
C ARG A 269 12.57 2.70 -1.04
N ALA A 270 13.53 1.89 -1.46
CA ALA A 270 14.01 1.85 -2.85
C ALA A 270 12.91 1.37 -3.81
N PHE A 271 12.10 0.38 -3.40
CA PHE A 271 10.93 -0.07 -4.15
C PHE A 271 9.82 0.98 -4.21
N ASP A 272 9.48 1.62 -3.10
CA ASP A 272 8.51 2.72 -3.06
C ASP A 272 8.93 3.86 -4.01
N ASN A 273 10.23 4.18 -4.02
CA ASN A 273 10.84 5.20 -4.87
C ASN A 273 10.82 4.82 -6.36
N ALA A 274 11.13 3.57 -6.68
CA ALA A 274 11.04 3.04 -8.04
C ALA A 274 9.59 3.06 -8.54
N TYR A 275 8.63 2.65 -7.70
CA TYR A 275 7.20 2.70 -8.03
C TYR A 275 6.72 4.15 -8.24
N MET A 276 7.11 5.07 -7.36
CA MET A 276 6.81 6.51 -7.50
C MET A 276 7.36 7.08 -8.82
N THR A 277 8.53 6.64 -9.26
CA THR A 277 9.12 7.09 -10.53
C THR A 277 8.26 6.67 -11.72
N GLU A 278 7.63 5.51 -11.70
CA GLU A 278 6.64 5.11 -12.72
C GLU A 278 5.35 5.93 -12.60
N MET A 279 4.86 6.17 -11.39
CA MET A 279 3.68 7.02 -11.17
C MET A 279 3.89 8.45 -11.71
N LYS A 280 5.10 9.00 -11.60
CA LYS A 280 5.45 10.30 -12.19
C LYS A 280 5.38 10.30 -13.72
N LYS A 281 5.66 9.18 -14.38
CA LYS A 281 5.46 9.05 -15.84
C LYS A 281 3.98 8.94 -16.17
N ALA A 282 3.24 8.13 -15.42
CA ALA A 282 1.78 8.01 -15.53
C ALA A 282 1.08 9.36 -15.35
N ARG A 283 1.59 10.22 -14.47
CA ARG A 283 1.15 11.62 -14.35
C ARG A 283 1.19 12.37 -15.68
N LEU A 284 2.14 12.13 -16.56
CA LEU A 284 2.28 12.91 -17.80
C LEU A 284 1.32 12.48 -18.91
N MET A 285 0.57 11.40 -18.69
CA MET A 285 -0.40 10.90 -19.66
C MET A 285 -1.64 11.79 -19.72
N THR A 286 -2.09 12.07 -20.93
CA THR A 286 -3.28 12.89 -21.20
C THR A 286 -4.57 12.09 -21.02
N PHE A 287 -4.54 10.80 -21.36
CA PHE A 287 -5.70 9.92 -21.42
C PHE A 287 -5.46 8.62 -20.64
N GLY A 288 -6.55 7.88 -20.42
CA GLY A 288 -6.51 6.59 -19.75
C GLY A 288 -6.55 6.68 -18.21
N PRO A 289 -6.51 5.52 -17.55
CA PRO A 289 -6.71 5.38 -16.10
C PRO A 289 -5.48 5.67 -15.25
N LEU A 290 -4.28 5.65 -15.82
CA LEU A 290 -3.04 5.74 -15.03
C LEU A 290 -2.87 7.06 -14.26
N PRO A 291 -3.32 8.24 -14.73
CA PRO A 291 -3.24 9.48 -13.95
C PRO A 291 -3.95 9.43 -12.59
N VAL A 292 -5.11 8.77 -12.49
CA VAL A 292 -5.82 8.66 -11.20
C VAL A 292 -5.06 7.73 -10.24
N LEU A 293 -4.50 6.61 -10.73
CA LEU A 293 -3.70 5.71 -9.90
C LEU A 293 -2.43 6.40 -9.39
N ALA A 294 -1.80 7.20 -10.25
CA ALA A 294 -0.63 7.99 -9.91
C ALA A 294 -0.93 9.02 -8.80
N PHE A 295 -2.07 9.71 -8.89
CA PHE A 295 -2.53 10.63 -7.85
C PHE A 295 -2.84 9.91 -6.53
N LEU A 296 -3.57 8.78 -6.56
CA LEU A 296 -3.89 8.03 -5.34
C LEU A 296 -2.62 7.53 -4.64
N TYR A 297 -1.66 6.98 -5.41
CA TYR A 297 -0.37 6.55 -4.86
C TYR A 297 0.44 7.73 -4.31
N ALA A 298 0.39 8.89 -4.96
CA ALA A 298 1.00 10.12 -4.48
C ALA A 298 0.42 10.55 -3.13
N LYS A 299 -0.91 10.51 -2.98
CA LYS A 299 -1.59 10.87 -1.73
C LYS A 299 -1.28 9.89 -0.59
N GLU A 300 -1.23 8.58 -0.88
CA GLU A 300 -0.76 7.58 0.10
C GLU A 300 0.68 7.84 0.55
N THR A 301 1.56 8.16 -0.40
CA THR A 301 2.98 8.44 -0.11
C THR A 301 3.15 9.74 0.68
N GLU A 302 2.35 10.76 0.37
CA GLU A 302 2.30 12.02 1.11
C GLU A 302 1.93 11.78 2.57
N VAL A 303 0.84 11.07 2.84
CA VAL A 303 0.42 10.73 4.20
C VAL A 303 1.47 9.92 4.94
N MET A 304 2.11 8.95 4.27
CA MET A 304 3.19 8.17 4.87
C MET A 304 4.38 9.05 5.27
N ASN A 305 4.79 9.98 4.40
CA ASN A 305 5.86 10.92 4.69
C ASN A 305 5.48 11.89 5.82
N LEU A 306 4.24 12.40 5.84
CA LEU A 306 3.75 13.24 6.93
C LEU A 306 3.79 12.50 8.27
N ARG A 307 3.29 11.26 8.32
CA ARG A 307 3.35 10.42 9.53
C ARG A 307 4.78 10.23 10.00
N LEU A 308 5.72 9.97 9.09
CA LEU A 308 7.13 9.81 9.41
C LEU A 308 7.72 11.11 10.00
N ILE A 309 7.43 12.26 9.40
CA ILE A 309 7.94 13.56 9.88
C ILE A 309 7.36 13.90 11.25
N LEU A 310 6.03 13.82 11.40
CA LEU A 310 5.36 14.19 12.65
C LEU A 310 5.76 13.27 13.80
N SER A 311 5.76 11.95 13.57
CA SER A 311 6.21 10.98 14.57
C SER A 311 7.69 11.17 14.91
N GLY A 312 8.54 11.44 13.91
CA GLY A 312 9.95 11.75 14.12
C GLY A 312 10.14 12.99 15.00
N LYS A 313 9.41 14.08 14.72
CA LYS A 313 9.47 15.32 15.50
C LYS A 313 8.92 15.16 16.91
N GLU A 314 7.83 14.42 17.09
CA GLU A 314 7.29 14.12 18.41
C GLU A 314 8.27 13.33 19.27
N ASN A 315 9.04 12.41 18.65
CA ASN A 315 10.01 11.57 19.34
C ASN A 315 11.44 12.14 19.34
N ASN A 316 11.62 13.41 18.93
CA ASN A 316 12.93 14.08 18.84
C ASN A 316 13.98 13.28 18.03
N ILE A 317 13.54 12.62 16.96
CA ILE A 317 14.41 11.91 16.04
C ILE A 317 15.21 12.91 15.21
N ASP A 318 16.47 12.57 14.95
CA ASP A 318 17.36 13.38 14.12
C ASP A 318 16.78 13.65 12.72
N THR A 319 16.93 14.89 12.28
CA THR A 319 16.39 15.41 11.02
C THR A 319 16.93 14.65 9.79
N GLU A 320 18.21 14.28 9.80
CA GLU A 320 18.80 13.52 8.69
C GLU A 320 18.22 12.10 8.65
N LEU A 321 18.03 11.46 9.80
CA LEU A 321 17.42 10.12 9.86
C LEU A 321 15.96 10.12 9.36
N ILE A 322 15.20 11.18 9.66
CA ILE A 322 13.85 11.37 9.09
C ILE A 322 13.95 11.48 7.57
N ARG A 323 14.85 12.34 7.07
CA ARG A 323 15.04 12.58 5.63
C ARG A 323 15.46 11.31 4.88
N GLU A 324 16.37 10.52 5.45
CA GLU A 324 16.82 9.24 4.90
C GLU A 324 15.71 8.19 4.81
N ARG A 325 14.66 8.29 5.62
CA ARG A 325 13.54 7.33 5.60
C ARG A 325 12.37 7.80 4.72
N MET A 326 12.43 9.03 4.23
CA MET A 326 11.38 9.56 3.36
C MET A 326 11.41 8.92 1.97
N ARG A 327 10.20 8.80 1.42
CA ARG A 327 9.98 8.38 0.04
C ARG A 327 9.92 9.59 -0.87
N LEU A 328 10.30 9.39 -2.12
CA LEU A 328 10.21 10.40 -3.18
C LEU A 328 8.78 10.95 -3.24
N SER A 329 8.65 12.27 -3.20
CA SER A 329 7.35 12.93 -3.41
C SER A 329 7.02 13.00 -4.90
N TYR A 330 5.72 13.02 -5.21
CA TYR A 330 5.19 13.04 -6.58
C TYR A 330 5.57 14.28 -7.39
N GLY A 331 5.60 15.47 -6.77
CA GLY A 331 5.94 16.74 -7.45
C GLY A 331 7.41 16.95 -7.81
N GLN A 332 8.29 15.98 -7.49
CA GLN A 332 9.75 16.09 -7.70
C GLN A 332 10.25 15.36 -8.93
#